data_AF-A0A4R7S4A4-F1
#
_entry.id   AF-A0A4R7S4A4-F1
#
_cell.length_a   1.000
_cell.length_b   1.000
_cell.length_c   1.000
_cell.angle_alpha   90.00
_cell.angle_beta   90.00
_cell.angle_gamma   90.00
#
_symmetry.space_group_name_H-M   'P 1'
#
loop_
_entity.id
_entity.type
_entity.pdbx_description
1 polymer ?
#
loop_
_entity_poly.entity_id
_entity_poly.type
_entity_poly.pdbx_seq_one_letter_code
_entity_poly.pdbx_strand_id
1 'polypeptide(L)'
;MKSIHPRFIAPLLAISILASCQSFNSAVTPGVRVTKDDFDGATIIRQDPVCAASSMREEPLPLGFSWNSSTPDKVYLTVGVVGIQNVFGLAFNVGGRTIVAQTASLTTEYGPWSTRRFMIDYNDFETIATAPLVKMKVSVANSYGVCSFGTSTNALVGKKIPAFLQQVRAARGSQ
;
A
#
# COMPACT_ATOMS: atom_id res chain seq x y z
N MET A 1 75.72 8.46 -2.27
CA MET A 1 74.88 8.36 -3.48
C MET A 1 73.42 8.20 -3.05
N LYS A 2 72.58 9.14 -3.50
CA LYS A 2 71.10 9.32 -3.52
C LYS A 2 70.24 8.17 -2.93
N SER A 3 69.38 8.32 -1.91
CA SER A 3 68.27 9.27 -1.59
C SER A 3 66.96 9.09 -2.42
N ILE A 4 65.96 8.45 -1.77
CA ILE A 4 64.51 8.73 -1.63
C ILE A 4 63.61 9.01 -2.88
N HIS A 5 62.57 8.16 -2.99
CA HIS A 5 61.22 8.16 -3.65
C HIS A 5 60.61 9.46 -4.24
N PRO A 6 59.70 9.42 -5.26
CA PRO A 6 58.26 9.09 -5.04
C PRO A 6 57.39 8.52 -6.21
N ARG A 7 56.30 7.83 -5.77
CA ARG A 7 54.88 7.84 -6.20
C ARG A 7 54.48 7.91 -7.69
N PHE A 8 53.62 6.96 -8.12
CA PHE A 8 52.37 7.17 -8.89
C PHE A 8 51.47 5.92 -8.68
N ILE A 9 50.57 5.93 -7.70
CA ILE A 9 49.10 6.17 -7.81
C ILE A 9 48.44 5.29 -8.89
N ALA A 10 47.85 4.19 -8.43
CA ALA A 10 46.90 3.37 -9.17
C ALA A 10 45.56 4.13 -9.35
N PRO A 11 44.93 4.13 -10.54
CA PRO A 11 43.57 4.62 -10.66
C PRO A 11 42.58 3.55 -10.19
N LEU A 12 41.86 3.95 -9.15
CA LEU A 12 40.78 3.28 -8.45
C LEU A 12 39.52 3.23 -9.33
N LEU A 13 38.98 2.02 -9.52
CA LEU A 13 37.56 1.66 -9.50
C LEU A 13 36.55 2.71 -10.01
N ALA A 14 36.20 2.65 -11.29
CA ALA A 14 35.00 3.29 -11.86
C ALA A 14 33.82 2.29 -11.89
N ILE A 15 33.14 2.09 -10.75
CA ILE A 15 31.87 1.36 -10.69
C ILE A 15 30.95 2.05 -9.70
N SER A 16 30.06 2.93 -10.18
CA SER A 16 28.85 3.29 -9.42
C SER A 16 27.98 4.35 -10.10
N ILE A 17 27.28 4.05 -11.20
CA ILE A 17 26.04 4.79 -11.56
C ILE A 17 25.08 3.93 -12.40
N LEU A 18 24.44 2.89 -11.84
CA LEU A 18 23.25 2.27 -12.47
C LEU A 18 22.13 1.89 -11.49
N ALA A 19 22.22 2.26 -10.20
CA ALA A 19 21.21 1.86 -9.19
C ALA A 19 20.13 2.92 -8.89
N SER A 20 20.05 4.04 -9.61
CA SER A 20 19.22 5.19 -9.22
C SER A 20 17.81 5.25 -9.86
N CYS A 21 17.46 4.36 -10.78
CA CYS A 21 16.15 4.44 -11.46
C CYS A 21 14.96 3.96 -10.61
N GLN A 22 15.17 3.28 -9.48
CA GLN A 22 14.04 2.82 -8.64
C GLN A 22 13.49 3.88 -7.67
N SER A 23 14.23 4.96 -7.42
CA SER A 23 13.87 5.98 -6.41
C SER A 23 12.78 6.95 -6.88
N PHE A 24 12.79 7.34 -8.16
CA PHE A 24 11.93 8.41 -8.65
C PHE A 24 10.44 8.07 -8.71
N ASN A 25 10.06 6.80 -8.91
CA ASN A 25 8.64 6.41 -8.94
C ASN A 25 7.96 6.49 -7.56
N SER A 26 8.71 6.42 -6.47
CA SER A 26 8.16 6.46 -5.11
C SER A 26 7.82 7.88 -4.64
N ALA A 27 8.46 8.91 -5.20
CA ALA A 27 8.30 10.31 -4.80
C ALA A 27 7.03 10.99 -5.36
N VAL A 28 6.42 10.44 -6.41
CA VAL A 28 5.25 11.03 -7.10
C VAL A 28 3.91 10.46 -6.61
N THR A 29 3.94 9.41 -5.79
CA THR A 29 2.73 8.76 -5.25
C THR A 29 2.39 9.32 -3.87
N PRO A 30 1.11 9.61 -3.55
CA PRO A 30 0.72 10.20 -2.27
C PRO A 30 1.34 9.47 -1.08
N GLY A 31 1.89 10.22 -0.14
CA GLY A 31 2.38 9.70 1.13
C GLY A 31 1.25 9.49 2.14
N VAL A 32 1.59 8.84 3.25
CA VAL A 32 0.70 8.71 4.40
C VAL A 32 0.48 10.09 5.01
N ARG A 33 -0.77 10.42 5.33
CA ARG A 33 -1.17 11.63 6.04
C ARG A 33 -1.72 11.26 7.42
N VAL A 34 -1.37 12.07 8.41
CA VAL A 34 -1.91 11.99 9.77
C VAL A 34 -2.61 13.31 10.04
N THR A 35 -3.89 13.27 10.37
CA THR A 35 -4.72 14.43 10.64
C THR A 35 -5.47 14.24 11.97
N LYS A 36 -5.92 15.35 12.55
CA LYS A 36 -6.86 15.36 13.66
C LYS A 36 -8.25 15.67 13.12
N ASP A 37 -9.25 14.95 13.60
CA ASP A 37 -10.64 15.25 13.32
C ASP A 37 -11.06 16.49 14.13
N ASP A 38 -11.64 17.48 13.45
CA ASP A 38 -12.00 18.75 14.07
C ASP A 38 -13.23 18.64 14.98
N PHE A 39 -14.01 17.55 14.88
CA PHE A 39 -15.20 17.32 15.68
C PHE A 39 -14.89 16.61 17.00
N ASP A 40 -14.20 15.47 16.96
CA ASP A 40 -13.95 14.63 18.15
C ASP A 40 -12.47 14.54 18.56
N GLY A 41 -11.55 15.20 17.83
CA GLY A 41 -10.11 15.16 18.09
C GLY A 41 -9.45 13.82 17.76
N ALA A 42 -10.17 12.90 17.10
CA ALA A 42 -9.65 11.61 16.73
C ALA A 42 -8.45 11.74 15.78
N THR A 43 -7.45 10.89 15.96
CA THR A 43 -6.36 10.77 15.00
C THR A 43 -6.83 9.95 13.81
N ILE A 44 -6.73 10.52 12.62
CA ILE A 44 -7.01 9.86 11.35
C ILE A 44 -5.70 9.68 10.60
N ILE A 45 -5.38 8.44 10.24
CA ILE A 45 -4.21 8.09 9.42
C ILE A 45 -4.73 7.60 8.08
N ARG A 46 -4.20 8.13 6.98
CA ARG A 46 -4.68 7.82 5.64
C ARG A 46 -3.54 7.65 4.63
N GLN A 47 -3.65 6.62 3.81
CA GLN A 47 -2.90 6.41 2.59
C GLN A 47 -3.89 6.41 1.44
N ASP A 48 -3.78 7.36 0.51
CA ASP A 48 -4.64 7.37 -0.67
C ASP A 48 -4.39 6.15 -1.55
N PRO A 49 -5.42 5.70 -2.30
CA PRO A 49 -5.31 4.53 -3.16
C PRO A 49 -4.16 4.63 -4.16
N VAL A 50 -3.37 3.55 -4.23
CA VAL A 50 -2.34 3.33 -5.25
C VAL A 50 -2.53 1.96 -5.88
N CYS A 51 -1.95 1.73 -7.06
CA CYS A 51 -2.09 0.46 -7.76
C CYS A 51 -1.57 -0.73 -6.92
N ALA A 52 -2.42 -1.76 -6.78
CA ALA A 52 -2.10 -3.00 -6.09
C ALA A 52 -1.62 -4.12 -7.01
N ALA A 53 -1.55 -3.88 -8.32
CA ALA A 53 -1.01 -4.85 -9.27
C ALA A 53 0.52 -4.94 -9.18
N SER A 54 1.04 -6.16 -9.23
CA SER A 54 2.49 -6.42 -9.24
C SER A 54 3.08 -6.51 -10.65
N SER A 55 2.23 -6.64 -11.68
CA SER A 55 2.65 -6.71 -13.09
C SER A 55 1.60 -6.12 -14.02
N MET A 56 2.01 -5.82 -15.26
CA MET A 56 1.12 -5.31 -16.32
C MET A 56 0.09 -6.32 -16.84
N ARG A 57 0.19 -7.59 -16.43
CA ARG A 57 -0.76 -8.65 -16.81
C ARG A 57 -1.91 -8.79 -15.83
N GLU A 58 -1.80 -8.15 -14.66
CA GLU A 58 -2.84 -8.16 -13.64
C GLU A 58 -3.75 -6.94 -13.80
N GLU A 59 -4.94 -7.01 -13.23
CA GLU A 59 -5.84 -5.87 -13.26
C GLU A 59 -5.31 -4.72 -12.38
N PRO A 60 -5.32 -3.48 -12.87
CA PRO A 60 -4.80 -2.34 -12.14
C PRO A 60 -5.82 -1.88 -11.09
N LEU A 61 -5.93 -2.63 -9.99
CA LEU A 61 -6.87 -2.37 -8.91
C LEU A 61 -6.23 -1.41 -7.88
N PRO A 62 -6.70 -0.17 -7.70
CA PRO A 62 -6.18 0.71 -6.66
C PRO A 62 -6.64 0.25 -5.28
N LEU A 63 -5.75 0.34 -4.29
CA LEU A 63 -6.03 0.05 -2.90
C LEU A 63 -5.44 1.15 -2.00
N GLY A 64 -6.29 1.71 -1.15
CA GLY A 64 -5.94 2.71 -0.14
C GLY A 64 -6.42 2.32 1.25
N PHE A 65 -5.89 2.99 2.26
CA PHE A 65 -6.05 2.62 3.67
C PHE A 65 -6.38 3.82 4.52
N SER A 66 -7.22 3.62 5.53
CA SER A 66 -7.44 4.62 6.57
C SER A 66 -7.68 3.93 7.91
N TRP A 67 -7.15 4.53 8.97
CA TRP A 67 -7.37 4.13 10.35
C TRP A 67 -7.82 5.35 11.15
N ASN A 68 -8.71 5.13 12.11
CA ASN A 68 -9.26 6.17 12.98
C ASN A 68 -9.16 5.70 14.44
N SER A 69 -8.63 6.55 15.32
CA SER A 69 -8.46 6.25 16.74
C SER A 69 -9.76 5.99 17.52
N SER A 70 -10.90 6.45 17.01
CA SER A 70 -12.24 6.18 17.56
C SER A 70 -12.74 4.76 17.25
N THR A 71 -12.14 4.08 16.26
CA THR A 71 -12.40 2.65 15.95
C THR A 71 -11.07 1.91 15.78
N PRO A 72 -10.28 1.77 16.86
CA PRO A 72 -8.88 1.42 16.76
C PRO A 72 -8.67 -0.01 16.24
N ASP A 73 -9.63 -0.91 16.44
CA ASP A 73 -9.61 -2.30 16.01
C ASP A 73 -9.89 -2.51 14.52
N LYS A 74 -10.28 -1.47 13.77
CA LYS A 74 -10.63 -1.56 12.35
C LYS A 74 -9.67 -0.78 11.45
N VAL A 75 -9.46 -1.28 10.24
CA VAL A 75 -8.84 -0.54 9.14
C VAL A 75 -9.83 -0.46 7.99
N TYR A 76 -10.08 0.77 7.52
CA TYR A 76 -10.92 1.02 6.37
C TYR A 76 -10.10 0.95 5.08
N LEU A 77 -10.59 0.20 4.12
CA LEU A 77 -9.97 -0.03 2.83
C LEU A 77 -10.79 0.71 1.77
N THR A 78 -10.13 1.45 0.89
CA THR A 78 -10.76 2.00 -0.31
C THR A 78 -10.21 1.24 -1.50
N VAL A 79 -11.07 0.52 -2.21
CA VAL A 79 -10.67 -0.24 -3.40
C VAL A 79 -11.34 0.34 -4.63
N GLY A 80 -10.60 0.38 -5.74
CA GLY A 80 -11.08 0.88 -7.03
C GLY A 80 -11.09 -0.17 -8.13
N VAL A 81 -11.93 0.05 -9.14
CA VAL A 81 -11.94 -0.70 -10.41
C VAL A 81 -12.04 0.28 -11.59
N VAL A 82 -11.54 -0.14 -12.76
CA VAL A 82 -11.60 0.66 -14.00
C VAL A 82 -13.04 0.71 -14.52
N GLY A 83 -13.44 1.89 -15.00
CA GLY A 83 -14.74 2.12 -15.63
C GLY A 83 -15.84 2.43 -14.63
N ILE A 84 -17.09 2.47 -15.11
CA ILE A 84 -18.29 2.73 -14.30
C ILE A 84 -18.87 1.38 -13.88
N GLN A 85 -18.49 0.90 -12.70
CA GLN A 85 -18.87 -0.42 -12.22
C GLN A 85 -19.22 -0.38 -10.74
N ASN A 86 -20.28 -1.09 -10.35
CA ASN A 86 -20.58 -1.31 -8.94
C ASN A 86 -19.62 -2.34 -8.35
N VAL A 87 -18.95 -1.96 -7.27
CA VAL A 87 -18.10 -2.85 -6.48
C VAL A 87 -18.96 -3.46 -5.37
N PHE A 88 -18.91 -4.78 -5.22
CA PHE A 88 -19.75 -5.52 -4.26
C PHE A 88 -18.95 -6.24 -3.18
N GLY A 89 -17.70 -6.59 -3.46
CA GLY A 89 -16.92 -7.40 -2.53
C GLY A 89 -15.43 -7.18 -2.66
N LEU A 90 -14.74 -7.36 -1.54
CA LEU A 90 -13.30 -7.33 -1.44
C LEU A 90 -12.85 -8.51 -0.57
N ALA A 91 -11.93 -9.30 -1.08
CA ALA A 91 -11.32 -10.39 -0.34
C ALA A 91 -9.83 -10.49 -0.61
N PHE A 92 -9.10 -11.00 0.37
CA PHE A 92 -7.67 -11.26 0.30
C PHE A 92 -7.41 -12.74 0.56
N ASN A 93 -6.51 -13.34 -0.19
CA ASN A 93 -5.92 -14.63 0.16
C ASN A 93 -4.47 -14.44 0.56
N VAL A 94 -4.12 -14.89 1.77
CA VAL A 94 -2.80 -14.78 2.36
C VAL A 94 -2.40 -16.15 2.91
N GLY A 95 -1.42 -16.80 2.29
CA GLY A 95 -0.97 -18.13 2.70
C GLY A 95 -2.09 -19.18 2.75
N GLY A 96 -3.09 -19.08 1.88
CA GLY A 96 -4.26 -19.97 1.86
C GLY A 96 -5.42 -19.52 2.75
N ARG A 97 -5.22 -18.60 3.71
CA ARG A 97 -6.30 -18.00 4.50
C ARG A 97 -7.04 -16.95 3.69
N THR A 98 -8.37 -17.04 3.62
CA THR A 98 -9.21 -16.03 2.98
C THR A 98 -9.74 -15.05 4.03
N ILE A 99 -9.48 -13.76 3.83
CA ILE A 99 -9.98 -12.64 4.63
C ILE A 99 -11.02 -11.92 3.76
N VAL A 100 -12.28 -11.88 4.19
CA VAL A 100 -13.36 -11.19 3.47
C VAL A 100 -13.64 -9.87 4.16
N ALA A 101 -13.52 -8.77 3.43
CA ALA A 101 -13.75 -7.44 3.99
C ALA A 101 -15.25 -7.12 4.06
N GLN A 102 -15.66 -6.50 5.16
CA GLN A 102 -17.03 -6.05 5.34
C GLN A 102 -17.25 -4.73 4.61
N THR A 103 -18.39 -4.56 3.95
CA THR A 103 -18.73 -3.29 3.29
C THR A 103 -18.88 -2.17 4.32
N ALA A 104 -18.25 -1.02 4.06
CA ALA A 104 -18.23 0.15 4.95
C ALA A 104 -18.79 1.44 4.30
N SER A 105 -19.09 1.43 2.99
CA SER A 105 -19.86 2.49 2.34
C SER A 105 -21.17 1.96 1.75
N LEU A 106 -22.20 2.82 1.74
CA LEU A 106 -23.52 2.51 1.21
C LEU A 106 -23.49 2.19 -0.29
N THR A 107 -22.75 2.99 -1.05
CA THR A 107 -22.66 2.89 -2.50
C THR A 107 -21.22 2.82 -2.98
N THR A 108 -21.06 2.49 -4.25
CA THR A 108 -19.85 2.78 -5.01
C THR A 108 -19.86 4.25 -5.40
N GLU A 109 -18.71 4.90 -5.27
CA GLU A 109 -18.46 6.25 -5.73
C GLU A 109 -17.86 6.18 -7.14
N TYR A 110 -18.34 7.04 -8.05
CA TYR A 110 -17.85 7.11 -9.42
C TYR A 110 -16.93 8.30 -9.61
N GLY A 111 -15.82 8.08 -10.30
CA GLY A 111 -14.84 9.09 -10.65
C GLY A 111 -13.84 8.54 -11.66
N PRO A 112 -12.56 8.94 -11.61
CA PRO A 112 -11.50 8.31 -12.42
C PRO A 112 -11.41 6.79 -12.21
N TRP A 113 -11.84 6.33 -11.03
CA TRP A 113 -12.06 4.94 -10.67
C TRP A 113 -13.44 4.81 -10.05
N SER A 114 -14.10 3.66 -10.22
CA SER A 114 -15.25 3.31 -9.38
C SER A 114 -14.73 2.74 -8.06
N THR A 115 -14.96 3.43 -6.95
CA THR A 115 -14.39 3.08 -5.64
C THR A 115 -15.46 2.67 -4.63
N ARG A 116 -15.10 1.79 -3.71
CA ARG A 116 -15.96 1.45 -2.56
C ARG A 116 -15.13 1.26 -1.31
N ARG A 117 -15.73 1.59 -0.16
CA ARG A 117 -15.09 1.38 1.14
C ARG A 117 -15.50 0.06 1.76
N PHE A 118 -14.51 -0.61 2.31
CA PHE A 118 -14.63 -1.80 3.12
C PHE A 118 -13.91 -1.60 4.44
N MET A 119 -14.10 -2.53 5.37
CA MET A 119 -13.35 -2.60 6.62
C MET A 119 -12.95 -4.03 6.94
N ILE A 120 -11.80 -4.17 7.59
CA ILE A 120 -11.30 -5.42 8.17
C ILE A 120 -10.77 -5.16 9.57
N ASP A 121 -10.58 -6.23 10.33
CA ASP A 121 -9.87 -6.16 11.61
C ASP A 121 -8.42 -5.73 11.40
N TYR A 122 -7.90 -4.97 12.35
CA TYR A 122 -6.51 -4.51 12.33
C TYR A 122 -5.52 -5.69 12.26
N ASN A 123 -5.78 -6.79 12.98
CA ASN A 123 -4.89 -7.97 12.96
C ASN A 123 -4.88 -8.65 11.58
N ASP A 124 -6.03 -8.67 10.90
CA ASP A 124 -6.12 -9.15 9.52
C ASP A 124 -5.38 -8.21 8.57
N PHE A 125 -5.50 -6.90 8.77
CA PHE A 125 -4.71 -5.92 8.02
C PHE A 125 -3.21 -6.11 8.23
N GLU A 126 -2.76 -6.34 9.46
CA GLU A 126 -1.34 -6.59 9.77
C GLU A 126 -0.84 -7.88 9.11
N THR A 127 -1.68 -8.92 9.06
CA THR A 127 -1.40 -10.16 8.32
C THR A 127 -1.20 -9.88 6.83
N ILE A 128 -2.10 -9.12 6.20
CA ILE A 128 -1.99 -8.70 4.80
C ILE A 128 -0.74 -7.85 4.58
N ALA A 129 -0.48 -6.91 5.49
CA ALA A 129 0.58 -5.91 5.38
C ALA A 129 1.98 -6.50 5.43
N THR A 130 2.16 -7.60 6.16
CA THR A 130 3.46 -8.24 6.40
C THR A 130 3.70 -9.45 5.49
N ALA A 131 2.67 -9.91 4.76
CA ALA A 131 2.76 -11.09 3.94
C ALA A 131 3.70 -10.91 2.72
N PRO A 132 4.50 -11.95 2.37
CA PRO A 132 5.30 -11.97 1.13
C PRO A 132 4.45 -11.78 -0.13
N LEU A 133 3.28 -12.42 -0.14
CA LEU A 133 2.34 -12.43 -1.26
C LEU A 133 0.91 -12.42 -0.74
N VAL A 134 0.10 -11.56 -1.33
CA VAL A 134 -1.32 -11.39 -1.12
C VAL A 134 -2.00 -11.41 -2.47
N LYS A 135 -3.02 -12.25 -2.63
CA LYS A 135 -3.94 -12.16 -3.77
C LYS A 135 -5.16 -11.36 -3.35
N MET A 136 -5.45 -10.29 -4.07
CA MET A 136 -6.64 -9.47 -3.86
C MET A 136 -7.67 -9.79 -4.92
N LYS A 137 -8.91 -10.02 -4.50
CA LYS A 137 -10.06 -10.20 -5.37
C LYS A 137 -11.05 -9.07 -5.13
N VAL A 138 -11.49 -8.40 -6.19
CA VAL A 138 -12.50 -7.34 -6.16
C VAL A 138 -13.68 -7.80 -7.00
N SER A 139 -14.84 -7.94 -6.38
CA SER A 139 -16.05 -8.43 -7.05
C SER A 139 -16.90 -7.26 -7.53
N VAL A 140 -17.33 -7.32 -8.79
CA VAL A 140 -18.30 -6.42 -9.41
C VAL A 140 -19.57 -7.21 -9.75
N ALA A 141 -20.54 -6.62 -10.45
CA ALA A 141 -21.88 -7.22 -10.61
C ALA A 141 -21.87 -8.67 -11.14
N ASN A 142 -21.11 -8.91 -12.21
CA ASN A 142 -21.12 -10.19 -12.94
C ASN A 142 -19.72 -10.80 -13.12
N SER A 143 -18.71 -10.24 -12.48
CA SER A 143 -17.32 -10.66 -12.63
C SER A 143 -16.49 -10.26 -11.41
N TYR A 144 -15.21 -10.58 -11.44
CA TYR A 144 -14.26 -10.11 -10.45
C TYR A 144 -12.92 -9.83 -11.10
N GLY A 145 -12.19 -8.90 -10.50
CA GLY A 145 -10.81 -8.62 -10.79
C GLY A 145 -9.87 -9.27 -9.78
N VAL A 146 -8.67 -9.63 -10.23
CA VAL A 146 -7.60 -10.15 -9.36
C VAL A 146 -6.29 -9.44 -9.62
N CYS A 147 -5.59 -9.08 -8.55
CA CYS A 147 -4.20 -8.67 -8.61
C CYS A 147 -3.42 -9.20 -7.41
N SER A 148 -2.10 -9.03 -7.43
CA SER A 148 -1.22 -9.48 -6.36
C SER A 148 -0.33 -8.37 -5.85
N PHE A 149 -0.12 -8.32 -4.54
CA PHE A 149 0.88 -7.47 -3.90
C PHE A 149 1.52 -8.21 -2.72
N GLY A 150 2.37 -7.54 -1.96
CA GLY A 150 3.06 -8.11 -0.80
C GLY A 150 4.50 -7.66 -0.74
N THR A 151 5.19 -8.00 0.34
CA THR A 151 6.58 -7.56 0.60
C THR A 151 7.60 -8.13 -0.38
N SER A 152 7.26 -9.23 -1.07
CA SER A 152 8.09 -9.86 -2.10
C SER A 152 7.67 -9.51 -3.53
N THR A 153 6.82 -8.48 -3.71
CA THR A 153 6.32 -8.04 -5.03
C THR A 153 6.73 -6.60 -5.34
N ASN A 154 6.60 -6.20 -6.61
CA ASN A 154 6.88 -4.82 -7.04
C ASN A 154 5.65 -3.88 -7.01
N ALA A 155 4.52 -4.34 -6.47
CA ALA A 155 3.29 -3.56 -6.42
C ALA A 155 3.49 -2.27 -5.60
N LEU A 156 2.98 -1.14 -6.11
CA LEU A 156 3.14 0.17 -5.45
C LEU A 156 2.52 0.18 -4.05
N VAL A 157 1.39 -0.49 -3.87
CA VAL A 157 0.73 -0.60 -2.58
C VAL A 157 1.63 -1.24 -1.51
N GLY A 158 2.41 -2.27 -1.88
CA GLY A 158 3.35 -2.94 -0.96
C GLY A 158 4.42 -1.99 -0.42
N LYS A 159 4.80 -0.97 -1.20
CA LYS A 159 5.76 0.06 -0.79
C LYS A 159 5.17 1.13 0.15
N LYS A 160 3.84 1.29 0.16
CA LYS A 160 3.14 2.29 0.98
C LYS A 160 2.71 1.75 2.34
N ILE A 161 2.42 0.45 2.41
CA ILE A 161 1.95 -0.23 3.63
C ILE A 161 2.89 -0.02 4.85
N PRO A 162 4.23 -0.14 4.74
CA PRO A 162 5.10 -0.02 5.92
C PRO A 162 4.99 1.33 6.64
N ALA A 163 4.98 2.42 5.87
CA ALA A 163 4.83 3.77 6.43
C ALA A 163 3.47 3.96 7.10
N PHE A 164 2.40 3.41 6.50
CA PHE A 164 1.05 3.47 7.08
C PHE A 164 1.00 2.70 8.40
N LEU A 165 1.49 1.46 8.41
CA LEU A 165 1.46 0.58 9.58
C LEU A 165 2.30 1.14 10.73
N GLN A 166 3.44 1.77 10.43
CA GLN A 166 4.26 2.45 11.43
C GLN A 166 3.48 3.56 12.14
N GLN A 167 2.78 4.42 11.39
CA GLN A 167 1.97 5.50 11.97
C GLN A 167 0.83 4.94 12.83
N VAL A 168 0.14 3.89 12.35
CA VAL A 168 -0.95 3.27 13.11
C VAL A 168 -0.45 2.64 14.41
N ARG A 169 0.67 1.90 14.38
CA ARG A 169 1.26 1.31 15.60
C ARG A 169 1.66 2.38 16.62
N ALA A 170 2.26 3.48 16.16
CA ALA A 170 2.62 4.60 17.03
C ALA A 170 1.39 5.23 17.69
N ALA A 171 0.33 5.48 16.90
CA ALA A 171 -0.92 6.05 17.41
C ALA A 171 -1.63 5.11 18.39
N ARG A 172 -1.67 3.80 18.11
CA ARG A 172 -2.29 2.79 18.98
C ARG A 172 -1.53 2.56 20.29
N GLY A 173 -0.20 2.65 20.27
CA GLY A 173 0.62 2.48 21.47
C GLY A 173 0.66 3.71 22.38
N SER A 174 0.09 4.83 21.93
CA SER A 174 0.01 6.09 22.69
C SER A 174 -1.38 6.32 23.32
N GLN A 175 -2.31 5.37 23.15
CA GLN A 175 -3.62 5.34 23.81
C GLN A 175 -3.52 4.53 25.11
#